data_AF-A0A967T8M5-F1
#
_entry.id   AF-A0A967T8M5-F1
#
_cell.length_a   1.000
_cell.length_b   1.000
_cell.length_c   1.000
_cell.angle_alpha   90.00
_cell.angle_beta   90.00
_cell.angle_gamma   90.00
#
_symmetry.space_group_name_H-M   'P 1'
#
loop_
_entity.id
_entity.type
_entity.pdbx_description
1 polymer ?
#
loop_
_entity_poly.entity_id
_entity_poly.type
_entity_poly.pdbx_seq_one_letter_code
_entity_poly.pdbx_strand_id
1 'polypeptide(L)' 'MAYTYDYPHPAVTVDIVIFTVDGDDLKVLLIKRAQDPFKDQ' A
#
# COMPACT_ATOMS: atom_id res chain seq x y z
N MET A 1 -20.35 6.25 -27.10
CA MET A 1 -20.86 5.25 -26.14
C MET A 1 -19.73 4.94 -25.18
N ALA A 2 -19.96 4.98 -23.86
CA ALA A 2 -18.97 4.55 -22.89
C ALA A 2 -18.80 3.03 -23.01
N TYR A 3 -17.55 2.57 -23.04
CA TYR A 3 -17.26 1.15 -23.00
C TYR A 3 -17.61 0.61 -21.61
N THR A 4 -18.43 -0.44 -21.54
CA THR A 4 -18.86 -1.08 -20.28
C THR A 4 -18.38 -2.53 -20.30
N TYR A 5 -17.73 -2.94 -19.22
CA TYR A 5 -17.22 -4.30 -19.08
C TYR A 5 -18.29 -5.22 -18.49
N ASP A 6 -18.26 -6.49 -18.87
CA ASP A 6 -19.21 -7.51 -18.38
C ASP A 6 -19.03 -7.83 -16.88
N TYR A 7 -17.88 -7.47 -16.30
CA TYR A 7 -17.53 -7.75 -14.92
C TYR A 7 -16.96 -6.51 -14.21
N PRO A 8 -17.12 -6.42 -12.88
CA PRO A 8 -16.48 -5.37 -12.08
C PRO A 8 -14.97 -5.39 -12.25
N HIS A 9 -14.37 -4.20 -12.33
CA HIS A 9 -12.92 -4.03 -12.37
C HIS A 9 -12.40 -3.50 -11.05
N PRO A 10 -11.99 -4.38 -10.13
CA PRO A 10 -11.38 -3.95 -8.89
C PRO A 10 -10.01 -3.33 -9.17
N ALA A 11 -9.66 -2.31 -8.38
CA ALA A 11 -8.29 -1.82 -8.34
C ALA A 11 -7.42 -2.85 -7.59
N VAL A 12 -6.42 -3.41 -8.28
CA VAL A 12 -5.45 -4.32 -7.66
C VAL A 12 -4.29 -3.48 -7.12
N THR A 13 -4.00 -3.64 -5.83
CA THR A 13 -2.88 -2.97 -5.16
C THR A 13 -1.84 -3.98 -4.68
N VAL A 14 -0.66 -3.48 -4.31
CA VAL A 14 0.40 -4.28 -3.70
C VAL A 14 0.94 -3.53 -2.49
N ASP A 15 1.30 -4.29 -1.45
CA ASP A 15 1.96 -3.81 -0.25
C ASP A 15 3.16 -4.70 0.05
N ILE A 16 4.16 -4.16 0.75
CA ILE A 16 5.37 -4.89 1.12
C ILE A 16 5.68 -4.67 2.60
N VAL A 17 6.14 -5.74 3.26
CA VAL A 17 6.66 -5.68 4.62
C VAL A 17 8.17 -5.87 4.56
N ILE A 18 8.91 -4.82 4.89
CA ILE A 18 10.38 -4.84 4.89
C ILE A 18 10.86 -4.89 6.33
N PHE A 19 11.55 -5.98 6.66
CA PHE A 19 12.23 -6.16 7.94
C PHE A 19 13.72 -5.88 7.82
N THR A 20 14.31 -5.36 8.89
CA THR A 20 15.75 -5.31 9.08
C THR A 20 16.08 -5.60 10.54
N VAL A 21 17.31 -6.02 10.79
CA VAL A 21 17.88 -6.13 12.13
C VAL A 21 18.91 -5.02 12.27
N ASP A 22 18.83 -4.24 13.35
CA ASP A 22 19.77 -3.16 13.66
C ASP A 22 20.24 -3.33 15.11
N GLY A 23 21.45 -3.87 15.28
CA GLY A 23 21.91 -4.40 16.57
C GLY A 23 21.13 -5.66 16.96
N ASP A 24 20.59 -5.67 18.18
CA ASP A 24 19.73 -6.75 18.69
C ASP A 24 18.23 -6.47 18.46
N ASP A 25 17.89 -5.37 17.77
CA ASP A 25 16.50 -4.94 17.54
C ASP A 25 15.99 -5.34 16.15
N LEU A 26 14.83 -5.99 16.11
CA LEU A 26 14.05 -6.19 14.89
C LEU A 26 13.23 -4.94 14.56
N LYS A 27 13.38 -4.42 13.34
CA LYS A 27 12.68 -3.22 12.86
C LYS A 27 11.87 -3.51 11.60
N VAL A 28 10.81 -2.73 11.40
CA VAL A 28 9.95 -2.75 10.20
C VAL A 28 9.88 -1.35 9.59
N LEU A 29 9.95 -1.27 8.26
CA LEU A 29 9.82 -0.01 7.54
C LEU A 29 8.36 0.44 7.48
N LEU A 30 8.10 1.66 7.94
CA LEU A 30 6.82 2.35 7.79
C LEU A 30 6.98 3.59 6.92
N ILE A 31 5.91 3.97 6.23
CA ILE A 31 5.80 5.24 5.51
C ILE A 31 4.72 6.09 6.15
N LYS A 32 4.86 7.42 6.04
CA LYS A 32 3.75 8.34 6.26
C LYS A 32 2.99 8.54 4.95
N ARG A 33 1.69 8.28 4.93
CA ARG A 33 0.89 8.32 3.69
C ARG A 33 0.79 9.75 3.15
N ALA A 34 1.22 9.98 1.91
CA ALA A 34 1.23 11.32 1.32
C ALA A 34 -0.11 11.76 0.69
N GLN A 35 -0.99 10.81 0.39
CA GLN A 35 -2.22 11.03 -0.37
C GLN A 35 -3.42 10.39 0.31
N ASP A 36 -4.61 10.91 0.00
CA ASP A 36 -5.86 10.28 0.40
C ASP A 36 -6.11 8.98 -0.39
N PRO A 37 -6.83 8.02 0.21
CA PRO A 37 -7.36 8.04 1.57
C PRO A 37 -6.26 7.86 2.65
N PHE A 38 -6.54 8.34 3.86
CA PHE A 38 -5.67 8.23 5.05
C PHE A 38 -4.36 9.01 4.95
N LYS A 39 -4.38 10.16 4.29
CA LYS A 39 -3.22 11.05 4.25
C LYS A 39 -2.75 11.40 5.67
N ASP A 40 -1.44 11.53 5.83
CA ASP A 40 -0.73 11.91 7.05
C ASP A 40 -0.82 10.91 8.23
N GLN A 41 -1.36 9.71 8.00
CA GLN A 41 -1.15 8.55 8.89
C GLN A 41 0.26 8.01 8.78
#